data_AF-A0A8T5MVY3-F1
#
_entry.id   AF-A0A8T5MVY3-F1
#
_cell.length_a   1.000
_cell.length_b   1.000
_cell.length_c   1.000
_cell.angle_alpha   90.00
_cell.angle_beta   90.00
_cell.angle_gamma   90.00
#
_symmetry.space_group_name_H-M   'P 1'
#
loop_
_entity.id
_entity.type
_entity.pdbx_description
1 polymer ?
#
loop_
_entity_poly.entity_id
_entity_poly.type
_entity_poly.pdbx_seq_one_letter_code
_entity_poly.pdbx_strand_id
1 'polypeptide(L)'
;MVDPSGIIASINQFLSMIFLGYESQLITLLAYSIGMVLYAIVIWHFYRNLAKKEIFEKKGIGGYVIKYLILFPLVSFLWFLLLSVFLFLLAKNMSIENVLLASITIVSAVRMAAYYNEDLSKDLAKLIPFVLLGIFIVDPTYFSMELVIERISTFPLLFPLVLRYLLFVYVLEILLRLFNGIIYRNSEEPKRSSKEQK
;
A
#
# COMPACT_ATOMS: atom_id res chain seq x y z
N MET A 1 -15.77 31.69 -50.30
CA MET A 1 -16.00 31.63 -48.84
C MET A 1 -16.42 30.21 -48.53
N VAL A 2 -15.68 29.48 -47.69
CA VAL A 2 -16.06 28.11 -47.31
C VAL A 2 -17.24 28.19 -46.37
N ASP A 3 -18.32 27.48 -46.68
CA ASP A 3 -19.53 27.43 -45.87
C ASP A 3 -19.23 26.73 -44.53
N PRO A 4 -19.33 27.43 -43.38
CA PRO A 4 -19.07 26.83 -42.07
C PRO A 4 -19.96 25.63 -41.76
N SER A 5 -21.17 25.57 -42.35
CA SER A 5 -22.13 24.49 -42.12
C SER A 5 -21.68 23.16 -42.74
N GLY A 6 -21.04 23.21 -43.91
CA GLY A 6 -20.49 22.03 -44.59
C GLY A 6 -19.31 21.39 -43.84
N ILE A 7 -18.48 22.21 -43.19
CA ILE A 7 -17.38 21.73 -42.35
C ILE A 7 -17.92 21.01 -41.11
N ILE A 8 -18.90 21.61 -40.41
CA ILE A 8 -19.51 21.02 -39.20
C ILE A 8 -20.22 19.70 -39.53
N ALA A 9 -20.93 19.63 -40.65
CA ALA A 9 -21.57 18.39 -41.11
C ALA A 9 -20.55 17.28 -41.38
N SER A 10 -19.43 17.62 -42.02
CA SER A 10 -18.34 16.68 -42.29
C SER A 10 -17.68 16.17 -41.00
N ILE A 11 -17.50 17.05 -40.00
CA ILE A 11 -16.99 16.68 -38.67
C ILE A 11 -17.95 15.72 -37.97
N ASN A 12 -19.25 16.00 -37.97
CA ASN A 12 -20.24 15.13 -37.33
C ASN A 12 -20.36 13.77 -38.03
N GLN A 13 -20.25 13.70 -39.35
CA GLN A 13 -20.19 12.45 -40.10
C GLN A 13 -18.92 11.64 -39.78
N PHE A 14 -17.77 12.31 -39.69
CA PHE A 14 -16.52 11.67 -39.31
C PHE A 14 -16.55 11.15 -37.86
N LEU A 15 -17.06 11.94 -36.92
CA LEU A 15 -17.21 11.55 -35.52
C LEU A 15 -18.19 10.37 -35.37
N SER A 16 -19.35 10.42 -36.04
CA SER A 16 -20.27 9.29 -36.03
C SER A 16 -19.64 8.05 -36.66
N MET A 17 -18.90 8.15 -37.76
CA MET A 17 -18.20 7.00 -38.35
C MET A 17 -17.17 6.35 -37.40
N ILE A 18 -16.50 7.15 -36.56
CA ILE A 18 -15.54 6.65 -35.56
C ILE A 18 -16.24 6.01 -34.36
N PHE A 19 -17.33 6.61 -33.88
CA PHE A 19 -17.95 6.24 -32.61
C PHE A 19 -19.20 5.35 -32.73
N LEU A 20 -19.73 5.17 -33.94
CA LEU A 20 -20.88 4.29 -34.20
C LEU A 20 -20.58 2.86 -33.74
N GLY A 21 -21.39 2.37 -32.81
CA GLY A 21 -21.28 1.03 -32.23
C GLY A 21 -20.34 0.90 -31.03
N TYR A 22 -19.60 1.96 -30.66
CA TYR A 22 -18.64 1.94 -29.54
C TYR A 22 -19.11 2.68 -28.29
N GLU A 23 -20.32 3.24 -28.29
CA GLU A 23 -20.78 4.12 -27.19
C GLU A 23 -20.76 3.44 -25.82
N SER A 24 -21.14 2.16 -25.75
CA SER A 24 -21.11 1.39 -24.49
C SER A 24 -19.68 1.13 -23.99
N GLN A 25 -18.72 0.93 -24.90
CA GLN A 25 -17.32 0.71 -24.57
C GLN A 25 -16.64 2.01 -24.12
N LEU A 26 -17.01 3.15 -24.70
CA LEU A 26 -16.54 4.47 -24.27
C LEU A 26 -17.02 4.79 -22.85
N ILE A 27 -18.29 4.52 -22.53
CA ILE A 27 -18.83 4.71 -21.18
C ILE A 27 -18.09 3.81 -20.18
N THR A 28 -17.85 2.55 -20.54
CA THR A 28 -17.10 1.60 -19.69
C THR A 28 -15.65 2.05 -19.47
N LEU A 29 -14.97 2.49 -20.53
CA LEU A 29 -13.60 3.00 -20.47
C LEU A 29 -13.51 4.26 -19.58
N LEU A 30 -14.44 5.20 -19.73
CA LEU A 30 -14.50 6.40 -18.89
C LEU A 30 -14.77 6.03 -17.43
N ALA A 31 -15.72 5.13 -17.17
CA ALA A 31 -16.04 4.67 -15.82
C ALA A 31 -14.83 4.02 -15.14
N TYR A 32 -14.13 3.11 -15.82
CA TYR A 32 -12.92 2.49 -15.30
C TYR A 32 -11.77 3.49 -15.13
N SER A 33 -11.58 4.41 -16.08
CA SER A 33 -10.53 5.43 -15.97
C SER A 33 -10.73 6.34 -14.76
N ILE A 34 -11.96 6.83 -14.55
CA ILE A 34 -12.31 7.66 -13.39
C ILE A 34 -12.16 6.84 -12.10
N GLY A 35 -12.68 5.61 -12.09
CA GLY A 35 -12.57 4.70 -10.94
C GLY A 35 -11.11 4.43 -10.54
N MET A 36 -10.23 4.20 -11.52
CA MET A 36 -8.79 4.00 -11.30
C MET A 36 -8.13 5.22 -10.67
N VAL A 37 -8.41 6.43 -11.18
CA VAL A 37 -7.85 7.67 -10.63
C VAL A 37 -8.31 7.88 -9.19
N LEU A 38 -9.60 7.69 -8.91
CA LEU A 38 -10.14 7.80 -7.56
C LEU A 38 -9.49 6.79 -6.61
N TYR A 39 -9.37 5.53 -7.05
CA TYR A 39 -8.71 4.49 -6.28
C TYR A 39 -7.24 4.86 -5.99
N ALA A 40 -6.49 5.29 -7.01
CA ALA A 40 -5.09 5.68 -6.86
C ALA A 40 -4.90 6.84 -5.85
N ILE A 41 -5.80 7.84 -5.85
CA ILE A 41 -5.77 8.95 -4.89
C ILE A 41 -5.99 8.46 -3.45
N VAL A 42 -6.93 7.53 -3.25
CA VAL A 42 -7.18 6.91 -1.94
C VAL A 42 -5.93 6.15 -1.50
N ILE A 43 -5.40 5.27 -2.35
CA ILE A 43 -4.19 4.50 -2.06
C ILE A 43 -3.01 5.39 -1.73
N TRP A 44 -2.85 6.50 -2.45
CA TRP A 44 -1.79 7.47 -2.20
C TRP A 44 -1.81 8.04 -0.78
N HIS A 45 -2.99 8.39 -0.27
CA HIS A 45 -3.15 8.83 1.10
C HIS A 45 -2.84 7.71 2.10
N PHE A 46 -3.19 6.48 1.76
CA PHE A 46 -3.03 5.32 2.61
C PHE A 46 -1.54 4.90 2.75
N TYR A 47 -0.85 4.58 1.66
CA TYR A 47 0.50 3.97 1.74
C TYR A 47 1.54 4.90 2.37
N ARG A 48 1.37 6.22 2.23
CA ARG A 48 2.34 7.23 2.70
C ARG A 48 2.50 7.23 4.22
N ASN A 49 1.53 6.68 4.96
CA ASN A 49 1.62 6.54 6.42
C ASN A 49 2.36 5.26 6.84
N LEU A 50 2.28 4.20 6.04
CA LEU A 50 2.99 2.93 6.29
C LEU A 50 4.49 3.04 6.01
N ALA A 51 4.84 3.76 4.94
CA ALA A 51 6.21 3.83 4.43
C ALA A 51 7.13 4.84 5.16
N LYS A 52 6.56 5.66 6.06
CA LYS A 52 7.34 6.60 6.87
C LYS A 52 8.07 5.84 7.98
N LYS A 53 9.36 6.17 8.15
CA LYS A 53 10.16 5.71 9.29
C LYS A 53 9.71 6.37 10.59
N GLU A 54 9.22 7.61 10.52
CA GLU A 54 8.73 8.38 11.68
C GLU A 54 7.41 9.11 11.38
N ILE A 55 6.40 8.94 12.24
CA ILE A 55 5.05 9.50 12.00
C ILE A 55 4.77 10.80 12.81
N PHE A 56 5.49 11.07 13.92
CA PHE A 56 5.19 12.20 14.82
C PHE A 56 6.39 12.80 15.58
N GLU A 57 6.69 14.09 15.43
CA GLU A 57 7.66 14.79 16.28
C GLU A 57 7.02 15.20 17.61
N LYS A 58 7.09 14.34 18.64
CA LYS A 58 6.75 14.73 20.02
C LYS A 58 8.00 14.77 20.88
N LYS A 59 8.23 15.90 21.57
CA LYS A 59 9.37 16.11 22.46
C LYS A 59 9.15 15.40 23.81
N GLY A 60 10.13 14.60 24.24
CA GLY A 60 10.16 13.96 25.57
C GLY A 60 10.34 12.44 25.54
N ILE A 61 11.03 11.89 26.56
CA ILE A 61 11.40 10.46 26.67
C ILE A 61 10.16 9.54 26.72
N GLY A 62 9.12 9.91 27.48
CA GLY A 62 7.87 9.15 27.54
C GLY A 62 7.09 9.13 26.22
N GLY A 63 7.13 10.24 25.47
CA GLY A 63 6.54 10.32 24.13
C GLY A 63 7.27 9.45 23.11
N TYR A 64 8.60 9.36 23.24
CA TYR A 64 9.45 8.48 22.42
C TYR A 64 9.07 7.00 22.64
N VAL A 65 9.02 6.55 23.89
CA VAL A 65 8.70 5.15 24.22
C VAL A 65 7.30 4.75 23.72
N ILE A 66 6.27 5.56 23.99
CA ILE A 66 4.90 5.24 23.55
C ILE A 66 4.80 5.21 22.02
N LYS A 67 5.41 6.18 21.33
CA LYS A 67 5.38 6.27 19.87
C LYS A 67 6.02 5.05 19.21
N TYR A 68 7.18 4.65 19.71
CA TYR A 68 8.01 3.69 19.00
C TYR A 68 7.79 2.25 19.46
N LEU A 69 7.41 2.05 20.72
CA LEU A 69 7.13 0.72 21.26
C LEU A 69 5.69 0.29 20.99
N ILE A 70 4.72 1.20 20.97
CA ILE A 70 3.28 0.86 20.90
C ILE A 70 2.68 1.28 19.56
N LEU A 71 2.75 2.57 19.21
CA LEU A 71 2.04 3.09 18.03
C LEU A 71 2.54 2.47 16.72
N PHE A 72 3.86 2.33 16.55
CA PHE A 72 4.42 1.81 15.29
C PHE A 72 4.08 0.33 14.99
N PRO A 73 4.25 -0.60 15.94
CA PRO A 73 3.81 -1.99 15.76
C PRO A 73 2.30 -2.09 15.53
N LEU A 74 1.50 -1.28 16.23
CA LEU A 74 0.05 -1.26 16.06
C LEU A 74 -0.37 -0.77 14.67
N VAL A 75 0.25 0.31 14.17
CA VAL A 75 0.00 0.81 12.81
C VAL A 75 0.38 -0.26 11.79
N SER A 76 1.57 -0.85 11.90
CA SER A 76 2.03 -1.92 11.00
C SER A 76 1.10 -3.14 11.02
N PHE A 77 0.58 -3.48 12.20
CA PHE A 77 -0.40 -4.54 12.37
C PHE A 77 -1.75 -4.22 11.71
N LEU A 78 -2.25 -3.00 11.87
CA LEU A 78 -3.47 -2.56 11.18
C LEU A 78 -3.31 -2.64 9.66
N TRP A 79 -2.14 -2.28 9.13
CA TRP A 79 -1.82 -2.44 7.72
C TRP A 79 -1.75 -3.89 7.29
N PHE A 80 -1.17 -4.77 8.12
CA PHE A 80 -1.18 -6.21 7.88
C PHE A 80 -2.62 -6.76 7.78
N LEU A 81 -3.53 -6.35 8.66
CA LEU A 81 -4.93 -6.79 8.59
C LEU A 81 -5.61 -6.30 7.31
N LEU A 82 -5.44 -5.02 6.97
CA LEU A 82 -5.99 -4.45 5.75
C LEU A 82 -5.47 -5.18 4.51
N LEU A 83 -4.16 -5.43 4.47
CA LEU A 83 -3.51 -6.17 3.40
C LEU A 83 -4.00 -7.62 3.32
N SER A 84 -4.25 -8.26 4.46
CA SER A 84 -4.78 -9.63 4.52
C SER A 84 -6.16 -9.69 3.89
N VAL A 85 -7.04 -8.73 4.18
CA VAL A 85 -8.35 -8.62 3.51
C VAL A 85 -8.19 -8.52 2.00
N PHE A 86 -7.29 -7.65 1.52
CA PHE A 86 -7.00 -7.53 0.09
C PHE A 86 -6.48 -8.83 -0.53
N LEU A 87 -5.55 -9.53 0.12
CA LEU A 87 -5.04 -10.78 -0.41
C LEU A 87 -6.05 -11.93 -0.30
N PHE A 88 -6.95 -11.93 0.68
CA PHE A 88 -8.05 -12.91 0.73
C PHE A 88 -9.00 -12.78 -0.45
N LEU A 89 -9.28 -11.54 -0.87
CA LEU A 89 -10.08 -11.28 -2.06
C LEU A 89 -9.41 -11.84 -3.32
N LEU A 90 -8.08 -11.90 -3.32
CA LEU A 90 -7.30 -12.33 -4.47
C LEU A 90 -7.01 -13.84 -4.50
N ALA A 91 -6.80 -14.44 -3.33
CA ALA A 91 -6.23 -15.77 -3.19
C ALA A 91 -7.30 -16.87 -3.14
N LYS A 92 -8.00 -17.09 -4.27
CA LYS A 92 -9.06 -18.12 -4.39
C LYS A 92 -8.60 -19.53 -3.96
N ASN A 93 -7.37 -19.89 -4.29
CA ASN A 93 -6.84 -21.26 -4.11
C ASN A 93 -5.72 -21.36 -3.07
N MET A 94 -5.56 -20.38 -2.17
CA MET A 94 -4.59 -20.48 -1.07
C MET A 94 -5.30 -20.70 0.26
N SER A 95 -4.64 -21.46 1.14
CA SER A 95 -5.03 -21.56 2.53
C SER A 95 -4.91 -20.20 3.22
N ILE A 96 -5.71 -19.99 4.26
CA ILE A 96 -5.76 -18.71 4.96
C ILE A 96 -4.41 -18.38 5.61
N GLU A 97 -3.74 -19.40 6.14
CA GLU A 97 -2.42 -19.29 6.75
C GLU A 97 -1.38 -18.75 5.77
N ASN A 98 -1.44 -19.18 4.51
CA ASN A 98 -0.50 -18.72 3.48
C ASN A 98 -0.78 -17.27 3.06
N VAL A 99 -2.05 -16.87 3.05
CA VAL A 99 -2.42 -15.48 2.79
C VAL A 99 -1.93 -14.56 3.91
N LEU A 100 -2.17 -14.93 5.17
CA LEU A 100 -1.67 -14.16 6.32
C LEU A 100 -0.13 -14.13 6.33
N LEU A 101 0.53 -15.24 6.00
CA LEU A 101 1.98 -15.30 5.85
C LEU A 101 2.49 -14.36 4.74
N ALA A 102 1.83 -14.34 3.58
CA ALA A 102 2.17 -13.43 2.50
C ALA A 102 1.98 -11.96 2.92
N SER A 103 0.86 -11.64 3.57
CA SER A 103 0.58 -10.30 4.07
C SER A 103 1.63 -9.83 5.06
N ILE A 104 1.98 -10.64 6.08
CA ILE A 104 2.97 -10.23 7.07
C ILE A 104 4.38 -10.12 6.46
N THR A 105 4.70 -10.97 5.48
CA THR A 105 5.98 -10.91 4.75
C THR A 105 6.10 -9.59 4.00
N ILE A 106 5.06 -9.18 3.27
CA ILE A 106 5.05 -7.92 2.55
C ILE A 106 5.14 -6.73 3.51
N VAL A 107 4.33 -6.70 4.57
CA VAL A 107 4.39 -5.62 5.58
C VAL A 107 5.81 -5.53 6.16
N SER A 108 6.43 -6.67 6.49
CA SER A 108 7.78 -6.72 7.02
C SER A 108 8.82 -6.22 6.02
N ALA A 109 8.70 -6.59 4.74
CA ALA A 109 9.56 -6.08 3.68
C ALA A 109 9.45 -4.57 3.52
N VAL A 110 8.22 -4.02 3.56
CA VAL A 110 7.97 -2.57 3.52
C VAL A 110 8.61 -1.87 4.73
N ARG A 111 8.50 -2.45 5.93
CA ARG A 111 9.13 -1.90 7.15
C ARG A 111 10.65 -1.93 7.06
N MET A 112 11.24 -3.06 6.68
CA MET A 112 12.68 -3.18 6.48
C MET A 112 13.18 -2.16 5.44
N ALA A 113 12.46 -2.00 4.33
CA ALA A 113 12.76 -1.00 3.32
C ALA A 113 12.68 0.42 3.87
N ALA A 114 11.76 0.75 4.77
CA ALA A 114 11.64 2.10 5.36
C ALA A 114 12.89 2.51 6.16
N TYR A 115 13.58 1.55 6.76
CA TYR A 115 14.84 1.78 7.48
C TYR A 115 16.05 1.90 6.54
N TYR A 116 15.96 1.36 5.32
CA TYR A 116 16.98 1.49 4.29
C TYR A 116 16.78 2.75 3.43
N ASN A 117 15.60 2.89 2.81
CA ASN A 117 15.21 4.03 1.99
C ASN A 117 13.67 4.17 2.01
N GLU A 118 13.17 5.32 2.47
CA GLU A 118 11.73 5.57 2.56
C GLU A 118 11.02 5.57 1.21
N ASP A 119 11.69 5.97 0.12
CA ASP A 119 11.09 5.98 -1.21
C ASP A 119 10.91 4.56 -1.76
N LEU A 120 11.88 3.66 -1.51
CA LEU A 120 11.71 2.23 -1.78
C LEU A 120 10.54 1.64 -0.98
N SER A 121 10.41 2.01 0.30
CA SER A 121 9.28 1.56 1.12
C SER A 121 7.94 2.01 0.57
N LYS A 122 7.85 3.28 0.12
CA LYS A 122 6.67 3.84 -0.54
C LYS A 122 6.31 3.06 -1.79
N ASP A 123 7.32 2.73 -2.59
CA ASP A 123 7.14 1.96 -3.82
C ASP A 123 6.68 0.53 -3.54
N LEU A 124 7.24 -0.15 -2.53
CA LEU A 124 6.76 -1.47 -2.14
C LEU A 124 5.34 -1.45 -1.58
N ALA A 125 5.01 -0.44 -0.76
CA ALA A 125 3.71 -0.32 -0.12
C ALA A 125 2.58 -0.08 -1.14
N LYS A 126 2.85 0.70 -2.20
CA LYS A 126 1.84 1.00 -3.24
C LYS A 126 1.60 -0.16 -4.21
N LEU A 127 2.57 -1.07 -4.38
CA LEU A 127 2.44 -2.18 -5.34
C LEU A 127 1.21 -3.04 -5.07
N ILE A 128 0.92 -3.38 -3.81
CA ILE A 128 -0.15 -4.33 -3.51
C ILE A 128 -1.55 -3.82 -3.89
N PRO A 129 -1.99 -2.64 -3.43
CA PRO A 129 -3.30 -2.16 -3.84
C PRO A 129 -3.40 -1.94 -5.36
N PHE A 130 -2.29 -1.57 -6.04
CA PHE A 130 -2.31 -1.47 -7.50
C PHE A 130 -2.39 -2.83 -8.22
N VAL A 131 -1.73 -3.86 -7.70
CA VAL A 131 -1.88 -5.24 -8.20
C VAL A 131 -3.33 -5.69 -8.05
N LEU A 132 -3.95 -5.41 -6.90
CA LEU A 132 -5.35 -5.73 -6.66
C LEU A 132 -6.30 -5.01 -7.63
N LEU A 133 -6.07 -3.71 -7.86
CA LEU A 133 -6.81 -2.94 -8.85
C LEU A 133 -6.65 -3.53 -10.27
N GLY A 134 -5.42 -3.90 -10.63
CA GLY A 134 -5.14 -4.51 -11.94
C GLY A 134 -5.91 -5.81 -12.15
N ILE A 135 -5.95 -6.67 -11.14
CA ILE A 135 -6.66 -7.95 -11.23
C ILE A 135 -8.18 -7.73 -11.26
N PHE A 136 -8.70 -6.75 -10.50
CA PHE A 136 -10.12 -6.36 -10.56
C PHE A 136 -10.54 -5.89 -11.96
N ILE A 137 -9.69 -5.14 -12.66
CA ILE A 137 -9.99 -4.65 -14.02
C ILE A 137 -9.97 -5.79 -15.03
N VAL A 138 -9.04 -6.74 -14.88
CA VAL A 138 -8.89 -7.88 -15.79
C VAL A 138 -10.02 -8.89 -15.60
N ASP A 139 -10.38 -9.18 -14.35
CA ASP A 139 -11.45 -10.13 -14.02
C ASP A 139 -12.16 -9.73 -12.71
N PRO A 140 -13.28 -8.99 -12.80
CA PRO A 140 -14.06 -8.61 -11.63
C PRO A 140 -14.61 -9.81 -10.84
N THR A 141 -14.75 -10.99 -11.47
CA THR A 141 -15.25 -12.20 -10.83
C THR A 141 -14.22 -12.83 -9.87
N TYR A 142 -12.99 -12.30 -9.81
CA TYR A 142 -12.04 -12.66 -8.75
C TYR A 142 -12.60 -12.38 -7.35
N PHE A 143 -13.43 -11.35 -7.22
CA PHE A 143 -13.97 -10.90 -5.95
C PHE A 143 -15.32 -11.56 -5.68
N SER A 144 -15.34 -12.54 -4.76
CA SER A 144 -16.57 -13.17 -4.30
C SER A 144 -16.90 -12.73 -2.88
N MET A 145 -18.06 -12.09 -2.71
CA MET A 145 -18.56 -11.69 -1.39
C MET A 145 -18.84 -12.90 -0.49
N GLU A 146 -19.20 -14.04 -1.09
CA GLU A 146 -19.40 -15.30 -0.38
C GLU A 146 -18.10 -15.80 0.26
N LEU A 147 -16.99 -15.77 -0.50
CA LEU A 147 -15.67 -16.10 0.04
C LEU A 147 -15.28 -15.14 1.16
N VAL A 148 -15.56 -13.85 1.05
CA VAL A 148 -15.25 -12.87 2.11
C VAL A 148 -15.97 -13.22 3.42
N ILE A 149 -17.26 -13.54 3.34
CA ILE A 149 -18.08 -13.88 4.50
C ILE A 149 -17.57 -15.18 5.15
N GLU A 150 -17.29 -16.21 4.33
CA GLU A 150 -16.72 -17.47 4.80
C GLU A 150 -15.39 -17.23 5.53
N ARG A 151 -14.48 -16.45 4.94
CA ARG A 151 -13.17 -16.14 5.53
C ARG A 151 -13.29 -15.35 6.83
N ILE A 152 -14.19 -14.37 6.91
CA ILE A 152 -14.46 -13.62 8.15
C ILE A 152 -14.99 -14.56 9.25
N SER A 153 -15.83 -15.54 8.90
CA SER A 153 -16.35 -16.51 9.88
C SER A 153 -15.25 -17.43 10.45
N THR A 154 -14.22 -17.71 9.66
CA THR A 154 -13.05 -18.50 10.11
C THR A 154 -11.99 -17.69 10.87
N PHE A 155 -12.06 -16.35 10.83
CA PHE A 155 -11.07 -15.46 11.44
C PHE A 155 -10.88 -15.68 12.96
N PRO A 156 -11.92 -15.89 13.79
CA PRO A 156 -11.74 -16.11 15.23
C PRO A 156 -10.84 -17.31 15.56
N LEU A 157 -10.87 -18.37 14.74
CA LEU A 157 -10.02 -19.55 14.93
C LEU A 157 -8.54 -19.24 14.73
N LEU A 158 -8.23 -18.22 13.92
CA LEU A 158 -6.88 -17.82 13.53
C LEU A 158 -6.31 -16.72 14.41
N PHE A 159 -7.07 -16.25 15.41
CA PHE A 159 -6.62 -15.22 16.35
C PHE A 159 -5.25 -15.54 16.99
N PRO A 160 -4.93 -16.79 17.39
CA PRO A 160 -3.60 -17.12 17.90
C PRO A 160 -2.49 -16.91 16.88
N LEU A 161 -2.74 -17.21 15.60
CA LEU A 161 -1.77 -17.01 14.52
C LEU A 161 -1.56 -15.50 14.25
N VAL A 162 -2.64 -14.74 14.22
CA VAL A 162 -2.63 -13.28 14.08
C VAL A 162 -1.81 -12.62 15.21
N LEU A 163 -1.99 -13.08 16.46
CA LEU A 163 -1.20 -12.59 17.60
C LEU A 163 0.29 -12.93 17.47
N ARG A 164 0.65 -14.11 16.95
CA ARG A 164 2.07 -14.45 16.68
C ARG A 164 2.67 -13.50 15.65
N TYR A 165 1.93 -13.11 14.62
CA TYR A 165 2.39 -12.13 13.64
C TYR A 165 2.50 -10.72 14.21
N LEU A 166 1.60 -10.30 15.10
CA LEU A 166 1.75 -9.05 15.84
C LEU A 166 3.04 -9.04 16.68
N LEU A 167 3.31 -10.13 17.41
CA LEU A 167 4.53 -10.28 18.19
C LEU A 167 5.77 -10.22 17.29
N PHE A 168 5.73 -10.89 16.13
CA PHE A 168 6.81 -10.85 15.16
C PHE A 168 7.10 -9.42 14.66
N VAL A 169 6.08 -8.66 14.26
CA VAL A 169 6.25 -7.27 13.81
C VAL A 169 6.78 -6.38 14.93
N TYR A 170 6.31 -6.59 16.15
CA TYR A 170 6.82 -5.89 17.33
C TYR A 170 8.33 -6.13 17.52
N VAL A 171 8.77 -7.39 17.48
CA VAL A 171 10.20 -7.75 17.59
C VAL A 171 11.01 -7.19 16.42
N LEU A 172 10.52 -7.33 15.19
CA LEU A 172 11.17 -6.80 13.99
C LEU A 172 11.39 -5.29 14.10
N GLU A 173 10.38 -4.55 14.56
CA GLU A 173 10.45 -3.09 14.71
C GLU A 173 11.52 -2.69 15.74
N ILE A 174 11.63 -3.41 16.86
CA ILE A 174 12.69 -3.17 17.85
C ILE A 174 14.07 -3.43 17.23
N LEU A 175 14.24 -4.54 16.54
CA LEU A 175 15.51 -4.89 15.89
C LEU A 175 15.95 -3.81 14.90
N LEU A 176 15.06 -3.39 14.00
CA LEU A 176 15.35 -2.36 12.99
C LEU A 176 15.76 -1.02 13.63
N ARG A 177 15.14 -0.65 14.75
CA ARG A 177 15.50 0.56 15.50
C ARG A 177 16.88 0.46 16.13
N LEU A 178 17.20 -0.68 16.74
CA LEU A 178 18.52 -0.92 17.32
C LEU A 178 19.60 -0.82 16.23
N PHE A 179 19.39 -1.46 15.07
CA PHE A 179 20.32 -1.36 13.94
C PHE A 179 20.50 0.08 13.46
N ASN A 180 19.41 0.81 13.26
CA ASN A 180 19.49 2.21 12.83
C ASN A 180 20.17 3.13 13.87
N GLY A 181 19.95 2.88 15.16
CA GLY A 181 20.61 3.62 16.24
C GLY A 181 22.13 3.42 16.25
N ILE A 182 22.59 2.19 16.01
CA ILE A 182 24.02 1.85 15.92
C ILE A 182 24.67 2.53 14.71
N ILE A 183 24.03 2.45 13.53
CA ILE A 183 24.55 3.03 12.28
C ILE A 183 24.69 4.55 12.40
N TYR A 184 23.66 5.24 12.92
CA TYR A 184 23.69 6.69 13.08
C TYR A 184 24.81 7.14 14.02
N ARG A 185 25.02 6.43 15.14
CA ARG A 185 26.08 6.72 16.11
C ARG A 185 27.49 6.63 15.49
N ASN A 186 27.74 5.65 14.64
CA ASN A 186 29.05 5.48 13.99
C ASN A 186 29.33 6.55 12.91
N SER A 187 28.30 7.19 12.37
CA SER A 187 28.46 8.20 11.31
C SER A 187 28.86 9.60 11.82
N GLU A 188 28.70 9.89 13.12
CA GLU A 188 29.07 11.18 13.73
C GLU A 188 30.53 11.24 14.25
N GLU A 189 31.28 10.13 14.24
CA GLU A 189 32.62 10.06 14.84
C GLU A 189 33.85 10.59 14.04
N PRO A 190 33.83 11.09 12.78
CA PRO A 190 35.08 11.50 12.12
C PRO A 190 35.39 13.01 12.08
N LYS A 191 34.79 13.88 12.92
CA LYS A 191 35.03 15.35 12.84
C LYS A 191 35.45 16.08 14.12
N ARG A 192 35.70 15.39 15.23
CA ARG A 192 36.23 16.04 16.45
C ARG A 192 37.75 15.99 16.58
N SER A 193 38.46 15.04 15.98
CA SER A 193 39.91 14.92 16.16
C SER A 193 40.77 15.87 15.31
N SER A 194 40.17 16.63 14.38
CA SER A 194 40.90 17.52 13.45
C SER A 194 40.66 19.01 13.67
N LYS A 195 39.93 19.40 14.73
CA LYS A 195 39.72 20.82 15.10
C LYS A 195 40.47 21.26 16.36
N GLU A 196 41.21 20.39 17.03
CA GLU A 196 42.05 20.75 18.21
C GLU A 196 43.55 20.90 17.88
N GLN A 197 43.93 20.93 16.60
CA GLN A 197 45.34 21.11 16.19
C GLN A 197 45.58 22.27 15.22
N LYS A 198 44.78 23.34 15.28
CA LYS A 198 45.10 24.60 14.61
C LYS A 198 45.02 25.78 15.54
#